data_AF-A0A929C203-F1
#
_entry.id   AF-A0A929C203-F1
#
_cell.length_a   1.000
_cell.length_b   1.000
_cell.length_c   1.000
_cell.angle_alpha   90.00
_cell.angle_beta   90.00
_cell.angle_gamma   90.00
#
_symmetry.space_group_name_H-M   'P 1'
#
loop_
_entity.id
_entity.type
_entity.pdbx_description
1 polymer ?
#
loop_
_entity_poly.entity_id
_entity_poly.type
_entity_poly.pdbx_seq_one_letter_code
_entity_poly.pdbx_strand_id
1 'polypeptide(L)'
;MEEVLLLIEANQRWIFLLLGLLGLVYFGSVLRAYNSYRSAIYGLERERSISRLRRSGGMLALAITGIVVVFILTTFASPALPASLRPTVIPTVSLLATPILGQGEDGPAFSTATPIDPDGIDGAGCANLNATIFSPESGARVKGEVHFKGVANIPGFAFYKLEFNDLKPASSWLAISANNQTVCEQGCDDETEILGIWDTSLVRPGQYAVQLVVTDTLGNAPFPCQIRLQIVP
;
A
#
# COMPACT_ATOMS: atom_id res chain seq x y z
N MET A 1 27.74 6.94 1.68
CA MET A 1 26.81 7.65 0.75
C MET A 1 25.41 7.06 0.80
N GLU A 2 25.29 5.74 0.95
CA GLU A 2 24.00 5.02 1.04
C GLU A 2 23.17 5.39 2.28
N GLU A 3 23.80 5.58 3.45
CA GLU A 3 23.08 6.01 4.67
C GLU A 3 22.42 7.41 4.54
N VAL A 4 23.06 8.32 3.79
CA VAL A 4 22.52 9.66 3.55
C VAL A 4 21.28 9.58 2.65
N LEU A 5 21.27 8.67 1.67
CA LEU A 5 20.12 8.43 0.80
C LEU A 5 18.93 7.81 1.58
N LEU A 6 19.19 6.88 2.49
CA LEU A 6 18.16 6.29 3.35
C LEU A 6 17.53 7.32 4.31
N LEU A 7 18.34 8.22 4.89
CA LEU A 7 17.84 9.30 5.74
C LEU A 7 16.97 10.31 4.95
N ILE A 8 17.34 10.58 3.70
CA ILE A 8 16.59 11.48 2.79
C ILE A 8 15.25 10.84 2.39
N GLU A 9 15.22 9.55 2.08
CA GLU A 9 13.97 8.85 1.70
C GLU A 9 12.99 8.79 2.88
N ALA A 10 13.46 8.42 4.07
CA ALA A 10 12.64 8.37 5.28
C ALA A 10 12.01 9.73 5.65
N ASN A 11 12.73 10.83 5.41
CA ASN A 11 12.31 12.18 5.80
C ASN A 11 11.90 13.07 4.62
N GLN A 12 11.73 12.50 3.43
CA GLN A 12 11.49 13.23 2.18
C GLN A 12 10.35 14.25 2.32
N ARG A 13 9.22 13.84 2.93
CA ARG A 13 8.04 14.70 3.11
C ARG A 13 8.35 15.93 3.97
N TRP A 14 9.08 15.76 5.08
CA TRP A 14 9.43 16.85 5.98
C TRP A 14 10.43 17.82 5.35
N ILE A 15 11.40 17.32 4.58
CA ILE A 15 12.38 18.13 3.86
C ILE A 15 11.69 19.02 2.82
N PHE A 16 10.76 18.48 2.05
CA PHE A 16 10.00 19.28 1.07
C PHE A 16 9.09 20.32 1.74
N LEU A 17 8.45 19.99 2.85
CA LEU A 17 7.62 20.96 3.59
C LEU A 17 8.44 22.14 4.10
N LEU A 18 9.63 21.88 4.67
CA LEU A 18 10.51 22.93 5.19
C LEU A 18 11.04 23.83 4.07
N LEU A 19 11.54 23.24 2.98
CA LEU A 19 12.03 23.98 1.81
C LEU A 19 10.90 24.76 1.11
N GLY A 20 9.72 24.18 0.99
CA GLY A 20 8.54 24.83 0.44
C GLY A 20 8.11 26.04 1.27
N LEU A 21 8.05 25.89 2.60
CA LEU A 21 7.74 27.00 3.53
C LEU A 21 8.78 28.13 3.41
N LEU A 22 10.07 27.78 3.41
CA LEU A 22 11.16 28.74 3.24
C LEU A 22 11.05 29.49 1.91
N GLY A 23 10.78 28.76 0.82
CA GLY A 23 10.52 29.33 -0.50
C GLY A 23 9.34 30.30 -0.50
N LEU A 24 8.24 29.96 0.17
CA LEU A 24 7.03 30.79 0.24
C LEU A 24 7.25 32.08 1.03
N VAL A 25 8.01 32.02 2.13
CA VAL A 25 8.43 33.21 2.90
C VAL A 25 9.28 34.15 2.03
N TYR A 26 10.29 33.63 1.33
CA TYR A 26 11.12 34.45 0.47
C TYR A 26 10.37 34.98 -0.75
N PHE A 27 9.44 34.21 -1.31
CA PHE A 27 8.60 34.64 -2.43
C PHE A 27 7.74 35.83 -2.02
N GLY A 28 7.07 35.74 -0.87
CA GLY A 28 6.32 36.87 -0.31
C GLY A 28 7.20 38.11 -0.06
N SER A 29 8.47 37.93 0.33
CA SER A 29 9.41 39.04 0.51
C SER A 29 9.80 39.71 -0.82
N VAL A 30 9.97 38.94 -1.89
CA VAL A 30 10.27 39.44 -3.23
C VAL A 30 9.06 40.18 -3.82
N LEU A 31 7.85 39.66 -3.65
CA LEU A 31 6.63 40.35 -4.11
C LEU A 31 6.44 41.69 -3.42
N ARG A 32 6.63 41.76 -2.10
CA ARG A 32 6.57 43.01 -1.35
C ARG A 32 7.61 44.02 -1.85
N ALA A 33 8.86 43.58 -2.04
CA ALA A 33 9.93 44.43 -2.53
C ALA A 33 9.73 44.87 -3.99
N TYR A 34 9.11 44.02 -4.82
CA TYR A 34 8.75 44.35 -6.20
C TYR A 34 7.66 45.43 -6.27
N ASN A 35 6.65 45.34 -5.41
CA ASN A 35 5.64 46.40 -5.28
C ASN A 35 6.28 47.73 -4.83
N SER A 36 7.21 47.70 -3.87
CA SER A 36 7.94 48.90 -3.43
C SER A 36 8.83 49.50 -4.52
N TYR A 37 9.41 48.67 -5.39
CA TYR A 37 10.18 49.13 -6.54
C TYR A 37 9.29 49.84 -7.58
N ARG A 38 8.04 49.37 -7.76
CA ARG A 38 7.09 49.96 -8.70
C ARG A 38 6.57 51.34 -8.24
N SER A 39 6.57 51.62 -6.94
CA SER A 39 6.12 52.90 -6.37
C SER A 39 7.23 53.92 -6.14
N ALA A 40 8.50 53.58 -6.40
CA ALA A 40 9.63 54.47 -6.13
C ALA A 40 9.83 55.51 -7.25
N ILE A 41 9.60 56.79 -6.93
CA ILE A 41 9.69 57.92 -7.87
C ILE A 41 11.13 58.45 -8.02
N TYR A 42 11.98 58.27 -7.00
CA TYR A 42 13.36 58.80 -6.99
C TYR A 42 14.41 57.71 -7.08
N GLY A 43 15.43 57.91 -7.94
CA GLY A 43 16.48 56.92 -8.24
C GLY A 43 17.29 56.45 -7.02
N LEU A 44 17.45 57.29 -6.00
CA LEU A 44 18.20 56.95 -4.77
C LEU A 44 17.47 55.91 -3.90
N GLU A 45 16.13 55.88 -3.90
CA GLU A 45 15.35 54.82 -3.23
C GLU A 45 15.38 53.50 -4.01
N ARG A 46 15.54 53.60 -5.33
CA ARG A 46 15.68 52.46 -6.24
C ARG A 46 17.00 51.72 -6.01
N GLU A 47 18.09 52.44 -5.78
CA GLU A 47 19.42 51.87 -5.49
C GLU A 47 19.41 51.06 -4.17
N ARG A 48 18.73 51.59 -3.15
CA ARG A 48 18.67 50.97 -1.81
C ARG A 48 17.72 49.78 -1.72
N SER A 49 16.73 49.71 -2.61
CA SER A 49 15.79 48.57 -2.72
C SER A 49 16.37 47.43 -3.57
N ILE A 50 17.16 47.73 -4.60
CA ILE A 50 17.87 46.74 -5.43
C ILE A 50 18.79 45.83 -4.60
N SER A 51 19.52 46.37 -3.63
CA SER A 51 20.41 45.57 -2.77
C SER A 51 19.65 44.58 -1.87
N ARG A 52 18.47 44.97 -1.37
CA ARG A 52 17.57 44.08 -0.61
C ARG A 52 16.96 43.01 -1.51
N LEU A 53 16.58 43.37 -2.73
CA LEU A 53 16.03 42.45 -3.72
C LEU A 53 17.04 41.39 -4.15
N ARG A 54 18.33 41.76 -4.31
CA ARG A 54 19.40 40.80 -4.58
C ARG A 54 19.59 39.80 -3.45
N ARG A 55 19.50 40.23 -2.19
CA ARG A 55 19.66 39.34 -1.02
C ARG A 55 18.48 38.38 -0.84
N SER A 56 17.24 38.87 -0.95
CA SER A 56 16.05 38.01 -0.85
C SER A 56 15.89 37.11 -2.07
N GLY A 57 16.20 37.63 -3.27
CA GLY A 57 16.22 36.85 -4.52
C GLY A 57 17.28 35.74 -4.51
N GLY A 58 18.46 36.00 -3.96
CA GLY A 58 19.51 34.98 -3.80
C GLY A 58 19.09 33.83 -2.88
N MET A 59 18.42 34.14 -1.75
CA MET A 59 17.90 33.12 -0.83
C MET A 59 16.78 32.29 -1.46
N LEU A 60 15.90 32.93 -2.23
CA LEU A 60 14.84 32.24 -2.99
C LEU A 60 15.44 31.30 -4.05
N ALA A 61 16.46 31.76 -4.78
CA ALA A 61 17.15 30.93 -5.78
C ALA A 61 17.83 29.72 -5.15
N LEU A 62 18.46 29.87 -3.98
CA LEU A 62 19.02 28.74 -3.22
C LEU A 62 17.94 27.75 -2.78
N ALA A 63 16.79 28.24 -2.27
CA ALA A 63 15.68 27.38 -1.87
C ALA A 63 15.13 26.57 -3.06
N ILE A 64 14.89 27.21 -4.21
CA ILE A 64 14.45 26.54 -5.43
C ILE A 64 15.47 25.52 -5.91
N THR A 65 16.77 25.89 -5.90
CA THR A 65 17.85 24.98 -6.29
C THR A 65 17.87 23.75 -5.38
N GLY A 66 17.72 23.93 -4.06
CA GLY A 66 17.61 22.83 -3.10
C GLY A 66 16.42 21.91 -3.39
N ILE A 67 15.24 22.48 -3.67
CA ILE A 67 14.05 21.70 -4.04
C ILE A 67 14.30 20.86 -5.30
N VAL A 68 14.88 21.46 -6.35
CA VAL A 68 15.18 20.78 -7.60
C VAL A 68 16.21 19.66 -7.39
N VAL A 69 17.27 19.92 -6.63
CA VAL A 69 18.29 18.91 -6.31
C VAL A 69 17.68 17.73 -5.56
N VAL A 70 16.88 17.97 -4.51
CA VAL A 70 16.20 16.91 -3.75
C VAL A 70 15.20 16.16 -4.63
N PHE A 71 14.46 16.85 -5.49
CA PHE A 71 13.54 16.21 -6.44
C PHE A 71 14.26 15.29 -7.42
N ILE A 72 15.40 15.72 -7.98
CA ILE A 72 16.20 14.89 -8.88
C ILE A 72 16.78 13.68 -8.15
N LEU A 73 17.36 13.88 -6.95
CA LEU A 73 17.89 12.80 -6.12
C LEU A 73 16.82 11.75 -5.77
N THR A 74 15.64 12.20 -5.34
CA THR A 74 14.56 11.30 -4.95
C THR A 74 13.89 10.62 -6.14
N THR A 75 13.73 11.30 -7.28
CA THR A 75 13.08 10.72 -8.47
C THR A 75 14.00 9.76 -9.24
N PHE A 76 15.29 10.09 -9.33
CA PHE A 76 16.23 9.36 -10.19
C PHE A 76 17.24 8.50 -9.43
N ALA A 77 17.66 8.88 -8.21
CA ALA A 77 18.65 8.10 -7.45
C ALA A 77 17.99 7.06 -6.53
N SER A 78 16.80 7.33 -5.97
CA SER A 78 16.09 6.35 -5.14
C SER A 78 15.74 5.03 -5.87
N PRO A 79 15.33 5.01 -7.17
CA PRO A 79 15.01 3.76 -7.86
C PRO A 79 16.25 2.92 -8.21
N ALA A 80 17.45 3.51 -8.15
CA ALA A 80 18.71 2.85 -8.46
C ALA A 80 19.32 2.10 -7.27
N LEU A 81 18.79 2.28 -6.05
CA LEU A 81 19.19 1.51 -4.88
C LEU A 81 18.60 0.08 -4.99
N PRO A 82 19.43 -0.98 -4.86
CA PRO A 82 18.93 -2.35 -4.90
C PRO A 82 17.94 -2.58 -3.76
N ALA A 83 16.85 -3.29 -4.06
CA ALA A 83 15.73 -3.51 -3.14
C ALA A 83 16.14 -4.17 -1.81
N SER A 84 17.33 -4.78 -1.73
CA SER A 84 17.90 -5.40 -0.53
C SER A 84 18.30 -4.42 0.58
N LEU A 85 18.58 -3.16 0.25
CA LEU A 85 18.93 -2.11 1.22
C LEU A 85 17.72 -1.28 1.66
N ARG A 86 16.58 -1.46 0.99
CA ARG A 86 15.32 -0.87 1.44
C ARG A 86 14.81 -1.73 2.59
N PRO A 87 14.51 -1.16 3.78
CA PRO A 87 13.77 -1.84 4.82
C PRO A 87 12.32 -2.01 4.35
N THR A 88 12.13 -2.89 3.37
CA THR A 88 10.84 -3.47 3.07
C THR A 88 10.69 -4.64 4.02
N VAL A 89 9.58 -4.66 4.75
CA VAL A 89 9.17 -5.81 5.56
C VAL A 89 8.79 -6.91 4.57
N ILE A 90 9.80 -7.57 4.01
CA ILE A 90 9.61 -8.78 3.23
C ILE A 90 9.71 -9.91 4.25
N PRO A 91 8.63 -10.66 4.53
CA PRO A 91 8.75 -11.86 5.34
C PRO A 91 9.65 -12.85 4.57
N THR A 92 10.87 -13.02 5.05
CA THR A 92 11.81 -14.02 4.56
C THR A 92 11.26 -15.39 4.95
N VAL A 93 10.63 -16.07 4.00
CA VAL A 93 10.23 -17.47 4.20
C VAL A 93 11.52 -18.30 4.23
N SER A 94 11.95 -18.71 5.42
CA SER A 94 13.13 -19.55 5.64
C SER A 94 12.79 -21.00 5.26
N LEU A 95 13.38 -21.51 4.18
CA LEU A 95 13.13 -22.85 3.63
C LEU A 95 13.93 -23.98 4.30
N LEU A 96 14.54 -23.74 5.47
CA LEU A 96 15.38 -24.74 6.18
C LEU A 96 14.77 -25.27 7.49
N ALA A 97 13.47 -25.02 7.74
CA ALA A 97 12.77 -25.63 8.85
C ALA A 97 12.25 -27.02 8.44
N THR A 98 13.08 -28.05 8.64
CA THR A 98 12.60 -29.44 8.68
C THR A 98 11.64 -29.58 9.86
N PRO A 99 10.34 -29.88 9.67
CA PRO A 99 9.43 -30.06 10.79
C PRO A 99 9.77 -31.38 11.50
N ILE A 100 10.13 -31.28 12.78
CA ILE A 100 10.20 -32.43 13.67
C ILE A 100 8.76 -32.80 14.07
N LEU A 101 8.34 -34.02 13.74
CA LEU A 101 7.03 -34.54 14.13
C LEU A 101 7.01 -34.75 15.65
N GLY A 102 6.32 -33.86 16.36
CA GLY A 102 5.97 -33.96 17.77
C GLY A 102 4.47 -34.17 17.93
N GLN A 103 4.11 -35.28 18.56
CA GLN A 103 2.78 -35.82 18.76
C GLN A 103 2.08 -35.21 19.99
N GLY A 104 0.82 -34.78 19.82
CA GLY A 104 -0.24 -34.77 20.85
C GLY A 104 -0.35 -33.53 21.75
N GLU A 105 -1.40 -32.72 21.54
CA GLU A 105 -2.52 -32.49 22.49
C GLU A 105 -3.38 -31.29 22.03
N ASP A 106 -4.68 -31.39 22.28
CA ASP A 106 -5.77 -30.49 21.86
C ASP A 106 -5.49 -28.99 22.03
N GLY A 107 -5.60 -28.25 20.92
CA GLY A 107 -5.59 -26.79 20.83
C GLY A 107 -6.05 -26.34 19.44
N PRO A 108 -6.62 -25.15 19.27
CA PRO A 108 -7.33 -24.77 18.04
C PRO A 108 -6.38 -24.84 16.83
N ALA A 109 -6.83 -25.55 15.80
CA ALA A 109 -6.03 -25.93 14.64
C ALA A 109 -5.50 -24.71 13.88
N PHE A 110 -4.19 -24.49 13.96
CA PHE A 110 -3.44 -23.67 13.02
C PHE A 110 -2.77 -24.63 12.02
N SER A 111 -3.24 -24.63 10.77
CA SER A 111 -2.68 -25.46 9.70
C SER A 111 -1.74 -24.65 8.81
N THR A 112 -0.51 -25.13 8.72
CA THR A 112 0.51 -24.80 7.71
C THR A 112 0.04 -25.19 6.30
N ALA A 113 0.45 -24.41 5.29
CA ALA A 113 0.14 -24.61 3.88
C ALA A 113 0.51 -26.03 3.38
N THR A 114 -0.51 -26.85 3.16
CA THR A 114 -0.43 -28.18 2.55
C THR A 114 -0.68 -28.04 1.04
N PRO A 115 -0.01 -28.83 0.17
CA PRO A 115 -0.35 -28.92 -1.26
C PRO A 115 -1.83 -29.25 -1.46
N ILE A 116 -2.47 -28.54 -2.39
CA ILE A 116 -3.92 -28.59 -2.64
C ILE A 116 -4.32 -29.98 -3.15
N ASP A 117 -5.17 -30.66 -2.39
CA ASP A 117 -6.06 -31.70 -2.89
C ASP A 117 -7.25 -30.98 -3.57
N PRO A 118 -7.56 -31.24 -4.86
CA PRO A 118 -8.67 -30.57 -5.56
C PRO A 118 -10.06 -30.79 -4.95
N ASP A 119 -10.21 -31.72 -3.99
CA ASP A 119 -11.41 -31.88 -3.16
C ASP A 119 -11.41 -31.04 -1.86
N GLY A 120 -10.29 -30.37 -1.52
CA GLY A 120 -10.06 -29.69 -0.24
C GLY A 120 -10.47 -28.21 -0.16
N ILE A 121 -11.24 -27.69 -1.11
CA ILE A 121 -11.88 -26.36 -0.93
C ILE A 121 -13.12 -26.55 -0.09
N ASP A 122 -12.92 -26.63 1.21
CA ASP A 122 -13.95 -26.59 2.22
C ASP A 122 -14.05 -25.16 2.76
N GLY A 123 -15.23 -24.56 2.71
CA GLY A 123 -15.48 -23.21 3.22
C GLY A 123 -15.29 -23.06 4.75
N ALA A 124 -14.56 -23.98 5.39
CA ALA A 124 -14.29 -24.03 6.82
C ALA A 124 -13.66 -22.73 7.34
N GLY A 125 -12.80 -22.08 6.56
CA GLY A 125 -12.19 -20.79 6.94
C GLY A 125 -13.19 -19.64 7.01
N CYS A 126 -14.33 -19.76 6.32
CA CYS A 126 -15.39 -18.76 6.36
C CYS A 126 -16.19 -18.78 7.67
N ALA A 127 -15.97 -19.76 8.55
CA ALA A 127 -16.55 -19.80 9.89
C ALA A 127 -15.96 -18.71 10.82
N ASN A 128 -14.80 -18.14 10.48
CA ASN A 128 -14.21 -17.06 11.24
C ASN A 128 -14.88 -15.72 10.88
N LEU A 129 -15.76 -15.23 11.75
CA LEU A 129 -16.49 -13.97 11.54
C LEU A 129 -15.61 -12.73 11.39
N ASN A 130 -14.35 -12.80 11.84
CA ASN A 130 -13.37 -11.71 11.75
C ASN A 130 -12.54 -11.75 10.45
N ALA A 131 -12.68 -12.81 9.65
CA ALA A 131 -11.95 -13.05 8.41
C ALA A 131 -12.79 -13.91 7.45
N THR A 132 -13.87 -13.33 6.93
CA THR A 132 -14.86 -14.08 6.12
C THR A 132 -15.38 -13.27 4.94
N ILE A 133 -15.85 -13.98 3.91
CA ILE A 133 -16.49 -13.44 2.73
C ILE A 133 -18.00 -13.72 2.86
N PHE A 134 -18.82 -12.67 2.81
CA PHE A 134 -20.28 -12.79 2.84
C PHE A 134 -20.88 -12.83 1.44
N SER A 135 -20.34 -12.04 0.52
CA SER A 135 -20.81 -11.98 -0.86
C SER A 135 -19.61 -11.87 -1.81
N PRO A 136 -19.62 -12.54 -2.96
CA PRO A 136 -20.62 -13.53 -3.39
C PRO A 136 -20.60 -14.81 -2.55
N GLU A 137 -21.75 -15.50 -2.48
CA GLU A 137 -21.84 -16.81 -1.84
C GLU A 137 -21.05 -17.89 -2.61
N SER A 138 -20.62 -18.94 -1.90
CA SER A 138 -19.94 -20.07 -2.54
C SER A 138 -20.88 -20.79 -3.52
N GLY A 139 -20.40 -21.01 -4.74
CA GLY A 139 -21.14 -21.55 -5.87
C GLY A 139 -21.84 -20.50 -6.74
N ALA A 140 -21.74 -19.20 -6.40
CA ALA A 140 -22.39 -18.14 -7.15
C ALA A 140 -21.91 -18.07 -8.61
N ARG A 141 -22.85 -17.70 -9.50
CA ARG A 141 -22.57 -17.41 -10.91
C ARG A 141 -22.38 -15.91 -11.07
N VAL A 142 -21.19 -15.51 -11.50
CA VAL A 142 -20.78 -14.09 -11.55
C VAL A 142 -20.24 -13.71 -12.93
N LYS A 143 -20.37 -12.42 -13.27
CA LYS A 143 -19.91 -11.84 -14.54
C LYS A 143 -19.60 -10.36 -14.39
N GLY A 144 -18.59 -9.88 -15.12
CA GLY A 144 -18.18 -8.49 -15.13
C GLY A 144 -17.50 -8.10 -13.82
N GLU A 145 -17.85 -6.94 -13.30
CA GLU A 145 -17.32 -6.42 -12.05
C GLU A 145 -18.01 -7.07 -10.84
N VAL A 146 -17.25 -7.83 -10.06
CA VAL A 146 -17.73 -8.56 -8.88
C VAL A 146 -17.19 -7.88 -7.63
N HIS A 147 -18.09 -7.47 -6.73
CA HIS A 147 -17.74 -6.86 -5.46
C HIS A 147 -17.71 -7.92 -4.37
N PHE A 148 -16.54 -8.14 -3.79
CA PHE A 148 -16.37 -9.01 -2.64
C PHE A 148 -16.66 -8.23 -1.37
N LYS A 149 -17.69 -8.66 -0.64
CA LYS A 149 -18.10 -8.07 0.64
C LYS A 149 -17.81 -9.03 1.78
N GLY A 150 -17.38 -8.52 2.92
CA GLY A 150 -17.11 -9.31 4.11
C GLY A 150 -16.19 -8.60 5.10
N VAL A 151 -15.66 -9.38 6.04
CA VAL A 151 -14.90 -8.87 7.19
C VAL A 151 -13.43 -9.25 7.07
N ALA A 152 -12.55 -8.27 7.29
CA ALA A 152 -11.11 -8.47 7.42
C ALA A 152 -10.61 -7.63 8.61
N ASN A 153 -10.86 -8.13 9.81
CA ASN A 153 -10.54 -7.45 11.06
C ASN A 153 -10.20 -8.48 12.14
N ILE A 154 -8.97 -8.98 12.10
CA ILE A 154 -8.44 -9.90 13.11
C ILE A 154 -7.62 -9.15 14.17
N PRO A 155 -7.46 -9.70 15.39
CA PRO A 155 -6.56 -9.11 16.38
C PRO A 155 -5.14 -8.95 15.83
N GLY A 156 -4.58 -7.76 15.97
CA GLY A 156 -3.24 -7.46 15.45
C GLY A 156 -3.16 -7.42 13.92
N PHE A 157 -4.27 -7.14 13.23
CA PHE A 157 -4.34 -7.02 11.77
C PHE A 157 -3.16 -6.21 11.18
N ALA A 158 -2.56 -6.75 10.12
CA ALA A 158 -1.57 -6.06 9.31
C ALA A 158 -2.07 -5.79 7.89
N PHE A 159 -2.53 -6.83 7.19
CA PHE A 159 -3.06 -6.71 5.84
C PHE A 159 -3.94 -7.92 5.51
N TYR A 160 -4.74 -7.81 4.44
CA TYR A 160 -5.39 -8.96 3.82
C TYR A 160 -5.17 -8.96 2.31
N LYS A 161 -5.38 -10.13 1.70
CA LYS A 161 -5.31 -10.35 0.27
C LYS A 161 -6.50 -11.19 -0.19
N LEU A 162 -7.04 -10.83 -1.35
CA LEU A 162 -7.96 -11.66 -2.10
C LEU A 162 -7.19 -12.31 -3.23
N GLU A 163 -7.34 -13.62 -3.38
CA GLU A 163 -6.64 -14.39 -4.39
C GLU A 163 -7.60 -15.33 -5.10
N PHE A 164 -7.36 -15.61 -6.38
CA PHE A 164 -8.11 -16.60 -7.15
C PHE A 164 -7.22 -17.75 -7.64
N ASN A 165 -7.83 -18.89 -7.87
CA ASN A 165 -7.21 -20.06 -8.49
C ASN A 165 -8.16 -20.60 -9.57
N ASP A 166 -7.64 -20.93 -10.75
CA ASP A 166 -8.45 -21.40 -11.88
C ASP A 166 -8.77 -22.90 -11.84
N LEU A 167 -8.48 -23.56 -10.72
CA LEU A 167 -8.75 -24.97 -10.43
C LEU A 167 -8.16 -25.95 -11.44
N LYS A 168 -7.24 -25.49 -12.29
CA LYS A 168 -6.52 -26.35 -13.23
C LYS A 168 -5.37 -27.06 -12.52
N PRO A 169 -4.96 -28.24 -13.03
CA PRO A 169 -3.74 -28.89 -12.57
C PRO A 169 -2.56 -27.93 -12.67
N ALA A 170 -1.75 -27.85 -11.59
CA ALA A 170 -0.60 -26.94 -11.47
C ALA A 170 -0.93 -25.44 -11.44
N SER A 171 -2.17 -25.05 -11.15
CA SER A 171 -2.55 -23.65 -10.94
C SER A 171 -2.11 -23.13 -9.57
N SER A 172 -1.55 -21.92 -9.54
CA SER A 172 -1.20 -21.20 -8.31
C SER A 172 -2.26 -20.14 -7.97
N TRP A 173 -2.35 -19.78 -6.69
CA TRP A 173 -3.13 -18.62 -6.26
C TRP A 173 -2.57 -17.33 -6.85
N LEU A 174 -3.45 -16.50 -7.40
CA LEU A 174 -3.14 -15.24 -8.07
C LEU A 174 -3.86 -14.12 -7.34
N ALA A 175 -3.16 -13.05 -6.99
CA ALA A 175 -3.76 -11.91 -6.28
C ALA A 175 -4.77 -11.17 -7.17
N ILE A 176 -5.99 -10.99 -6.63
CA ILE A 176 -7.00 -10.05 -7.12
C ILE A 176 -6.68 -8.66 -6.57
N SER A 177 -6.53 -8.57 -5.24
CA SER A 177 -6.29 -7.33 -4.52
C SER A 177 -5.57 -7.58 -3.20
N ALA A 178 -4.95 -6.54 -2.66
CA ALA A 178 -4.31 -6.54 -1.36
C ALA A 178 -4.53 -5.17 -0.70
N ASN A 179 -4.85 -5.16 0.60
CA ASN A 179 -5.10 -3.93 1.34
C ASN A 179 -4.58 -4.04 2.78
N ASN A 180 -4.18 -2.91 3.36
CA ASN A 180 -3.66 -2.78 4.72
C ASN A 180 -4.58 -1.97 5.64
N GLN A 181 -5.82 -1.73 5.22
CA GLN A 181 -6.88 -1.19 6.05
C GLN A 181 -7.83 -2.32 6.46
N THR A 182 -8.31 -2.28 7.70
CA THR A 182 -9.32 -3.21 8.17
C THR A 182 -10.66 -2.95 7.48
N VAL A 183 -11.44 -4.01 7.30
CA VAL A 183 -12.84 -3.92 6.86
C VAL A 183 -13.73 -4.33 8.02
N CYS A 184 -14.77 -3.53 8.30
CA CYS A 184 -15.66 -3.63 9.47
C CYS A 184 -14.98 -3.35 10.83
N GLU A 185 -14.42 -2.14 10.97
CA GLU A 185 -13.81 -1.71 12.25
C GLU A 185 -14.85 -1.36 13.34
N GLN A 186 -16.06 -0.90 12.96
CA GLN A 186 -17.07 -0.35 13.89
C GLN A 186 -18.50 -0.88 13.67
N GLY A 187 -18.62 -2.20 13.47
CA GLY A 187 -19.91 -2.84 13.16
C GLY A 187 -20.03 -3.13 11.67
N CYS A 188 -20.72 -4.23 11.37
CA CYS A 188 -20.87 -4.71 10.01
C CYS A 188 -22.23 -4.24 9.43
N ASP A 189 -22.22 -3.29 8.49
CA ASP A 189 -23.35 -2.91 7.65
C ASP A 189 -23.09 -3.35 6.19
N ASP A 190 -23.95 -4.22 5.64
CA ASP A 190 -23.82 -4.94 4.35
C ASP A 190 -23.46 -4.10 3.10
N GLU A 191 -23.55 -2.77 3.16
CA GLU A 191 -23.33 -1.88 2.02
C GLU A 191 -21.91 -1.27 1.99
N THR A 192 -21.20 -1.20 3.12
CA THR A 192 -19.90 -0.48 3.22
C THR A 192 -18.66 -1.37 3.29
N GLU A 193 -18.82 -2.69 3.21
CA GLU A 193 -17.79 -3.68 3.58
C GLU A 193 -17.09 -4.31 2.40
N ILE A 194 -16.52 -3.49 1.52
CA ILE A 194 -15.90 -3.99 0.31
C ILE A 194 -14.47 -4.47 0.63
N LEU A 195 -14.27 -5.79 0.61
CA LEU A 195 -12.94 -6.42 0.67
C LEU A 195 -12.16 -6.16 -0.63
N GLY A 196 -12.85 -6.12 -1.76
CA GLY A 196 -12.21 -5.83 -3.04
C GLY A 196 -13.15 -5.97 -4.22
N ILE A 197 -12.66 -5.58 -5.39
CA ILE A 197 -13.39 -5.64 -6.65
C ILE A 197 -12.58 -6.48 -7.62
N TRP A 198 -13.25 -7.39 -8.31
CA TRP A 198 -12.64 -8.21 -9.36
C TRP A 198 -13.39 -8.04 -10.68
N ASP A 199 -12.67 -7.63 -11.73
CA ASP A 199 -13.20 -7.67 -13.09
C ASP A 199 -12.97 -9.05 -13.72
N THR A 200 -14.04 -9.84 -13.77
CA THR A 200 -14.03 -11.19 -14.34
C THR A 200 -14.02 -11.22 -15.87
N SER A 201 -14.15 -10.08 -16.56
CA SER A 201 -14.03 -10.01 -18.02
C SER A 201 -12.60 -10.26 -18.51
N LEU A 202 -11.62 -10.12 -17.63
CA LEU A 202 -10.19 -10.31 -17.88
C LEU A 202 -9.76 -11.79 -17.79
N VAL A 203 -10.65 -12.68 -17.36
CA VAL A 203 -10.39 -14.11 -17.22
C VAL A 203 -11.35 -14.92 -18.08
N ARG A 204 -10.97 -16.18 -18.37
CA ARG A 204 -11.82 -17.06 -19.16
C ARG A 204 -13.01 -17.54 -18.33
N PRO A 205 -14.20 -17.69 -18.92
CA PRO A 205 -15.33 -18.35 -18.25
C PRO A 205 -14.93 -19.76 -17.77
N GLY A 206 -15.34 -20.12 -16.56
CA GLY A 206 -14.91 -21.37 -15.92
C GLY A 206 -15.21 -21.41 -14.43
N GLN A 207 -14.79 -22.51 -13.78
CA GLN A 207 -14.83 -22.64 -12.33
C GLN A 207 -13.56 -22.04 -11.74
N TYR A 208 -13.72 -21.27 -10.68
CA TYR A 208 -12.64 -20.64 -9.96
C TYR A 208 -12.83 -20.83 -8.47
N ALA A 209 -11.74 -20.87 -7.73
CA ALA A 209 -11.75 -20.67 -6.30
C ALA A 209 -11.26 -19.28 -5.98
N VAL A 210 -11.85 -18.66 -4.97
CA VAL A 210 -11.39 -17.39 -4.42
C VAL A 210 -11.15 -17.59 -2.93
N GLN A 211 -10.06 -17.04 -2.41
CA GLN A 211 -9.75 -17.07 -1.00
C GLN A 211 -9.44 -15.68 -0.45
N LEU A 212 -9.87 -15.47 0.79
CA LEU A 212 -9.46 -14.34 1.62
C LEU A 212 -8.39 -14.83 2.61
N VAL A 213 -7.22 -14.22 2.54
CA VAL A 213 -6.12 -14.44 3.49
C VAL A 213 -5.92 -13.16 4.28
N VAL A 214 -6.18 -13.20 5.59
CA VAL A 214 -5.93 -12.07 6.50
C VAL A 214 -4.69 -12.38 7.32
N THR A 215 -3.78 -11.43 7.47
CA THR A 215 -2.49 -11.63 8.14
C THR A 215 -2.30 -10.60 9.26
N ASP A 216 -1.78 -11.05 10.39
CA ASP A 216 -1.48 -10.21 11.54
C ASP A 216 -0.07 -9.59 11.44
N THR A 217 0.28 -8.71 12.39
CA THR A 217 1.58 -8.04 12.48
C THR A 217 2.74 -8.98 12.83
N LEU A 218 2.45 -10.21 13.27
CA LEU A 218 3.41 -11.26 13.55
C LEU A 218 3.62 -12.19 12.33
N GLY A 219 2.86 -12.01 11.26
CA GLY A 219 2.91 -12.81 10.05
C GLY A 219 2.07 -14.08 10.08
N ASN A 220 1.22 -14.27 11.09
CA ASN A 220 0.29 -15.40 11.15
C ASN A 220 -0.99 -15.08 10.37
N ALA A 221 -1.57 -16.11 9.77
CA ALA A 221 -2.87 -16.04 9.13
C ALA A 221 -3.77 -17.15 9.69
N PRO A 222 -5.03 -16.86 10.06
CA PRO A 222 -6.01 -17.90 10.33
C PRO A 222 -6.28 -18.69 9.05
N PHE A 223 -6.99 -19.81 9.19
CA PHE A 223 -7.39 -20.60 8.03
C PHE A 223 -8.18 -19.73 7.03
N PRO A 224 -7.81 -19.72 5.74
CA PRO A 224 -8.35 -18.77 4.78
C PRO A 224 -9.81 -19.10 4.44
N CYS A 225 -10.65 -18.07 4.33
CA CYS A 225 -12.03 -18.27 3.85
C CYS A 225 -12.00 -18.48 2.33
N GLN A 226 -12.30 -19.70 1.89
CA GLN A 226 -12.32 -20.09 0.49
C GLN A 226 -13.75 -20.31 -0.02
N ILE A 227 -14.07 -19.73 -1.16
CA ILE A 227 -15.36 -19.89 -1.85
C ILE A 227 -15.14 -20.33 -3.30
N ARG A 228 -16.10 -21.06 -3.87
CA ARG A 228 -16.09 -21.43 -5.28
C ARG A 228 -16.95 -20.45 -6.07
N LEU A 229 -16.53 -20.08 -7.27
CA LEU A 229 -17.29 -19.21 -8.17
C LEU A 229 -17.35 -19.82 -9.57
N GLN A 230 -18.47 -19.57 -10.24
CA GLN A 230 -18.66 -19.90 -11.64
C GLN A 230 -18.70 -18.63 -12.46
N ILE A 231 -17.65 -18.37 -13.25
CA ILE A 231 -17.60 -17.23 -14.15
C ILE A 231 -18.37 -17.60 -15.43
N VAL A 232 -19.39 -16.80 -15.75
CA VAL A 232 -20.23 -16.98 -16.94
C VAL A 232 -19.83 -15.99 -18.04
N PRO A 233 -19.98 -16.36 -19.33
CA PRO A 233 -19.62 -15.51 -20.47
C PRO A 233 -20.50 -14.27 -20.60
#